data_AF-A0A7Y2CIR4-F1
#
_entry.id   AF-A0A7Y2CIR4-F1
#
_cell.length_a   1.000
_cell.length_b   1.000
_cell.length_c   1.000
_cell.angle_alpha   90.00
_cell.angle_beta   90.00
_cell.angle_gamma   90.00
#
_symmetry.space_group_name_H-M   'P 1'
#
loop_
_entity.id
_entity.type
_entity.pdbx_description
1 polymer ?
#
loop_
_entity_poly.entity_id
_entity_poly.type
_entity_poly.pdbx_seq_one_letter_code
_entity_poly.pdbx_strand_id
1 'polypeptide(L)'
;MNLRRSLLICLTGLAVVALPPTEGAASVIVRDVDEVLRDLIHEYDGTTYLTVESRRWDLVTDPSSPELSALGDGAFHPMSAAEVDAALRGLGDLLDRFDVEIVILPFPRRSTLKSSCEGGTIFLSPGIRPVSPEHVRATVVHELGHVLHQTRAPAGSEAWADYQELRDLDPLHHHAGAAHRDRPHEIFAEDFRVLLGGPVASASAAENPDLPAPGSVPGLEHWLRELARTPAVDNRPEEPQTFPNPFARGTAAGLEIRFLARAGVTVPGHADIYDLQGRRVRSLRGSLAGDRTVAFFWDGRTEAGKWTGSGFYFVRWRERPEAGTARVQLLR
;
A
#
# COMPACT_ATOMS: atom_id res chain seq x y z
N MET A 1 9.18 -55.02 -61.87
CA MET A 1 7.74 -54.71 -61.74
C MET A 1 7.44 -54.59 -60.24
N ASN A 2 7.41 -53.36 -59.70
CA ASN A 2 6.85 -53.00 -58.39
C ASN A 2 6.96 -51.47 -58.21
N LEU A 3 5.87 -50.77 -58.52
CA LEU A 3 5.67 -49.35 -58.22
C LEU A 3 5.44 -49.20 -56.71
N ARG A 4 6.31 -48.48 -55.99
CA ARG A 4 5.98 -47.89 -54.68
C ARG A 4 5.64 -46.42 -54.88
N ARG A 5 4.36 -46.08 -54.67
CA ARG A 5 3.86 -44.71 -54.57
C ARG A 5 4.27 -44.14 -53.21
N SER A 6 5.07 -43.08 -53.22
CA SER A 6 5.33 -42.27 -52.02
C SER A 6 4.24 -41.22 -51.87
N LEU A 7 3.48 -41.30 -50.78
CA LEU A 7 2.47 -40.33 -50.37
C LEU A 7 3.17 -39.21 -49.59
N LEU A 8 3.21 -38.00 -50.14
CA LEU A 8 3.74 -36.81 -49.48
C LEU A 8 2.62 -36.22 -48.61
N ILE A 9 2.71 -36.38 -47.29
CA ILE A 9 1.79 -35.77 -46.33
C ILE A 9 2.35 -34.38 -46.00
N CYS A 10 1.70 -33.33 -46.50
CA CYS A 10 1.92 -31.95 -46.05
C CYS A 10 1.34 -31.78 -44.65
N LEU A 11 2.19 -31.80 -43.63
CA LEU A 11 1.86 -31.35 -42.28
C LEU A 11 1.86 -29.82 -42.26
N THR A 12 0.68 -29.21 -42.39
CA THR A 12 0.46 -27.80 -42.06
C THR A 12 0.58 -27.65 -40.54
N GLY A 13 1.72 -27.14 -40.08
CA GLY A 13 1.93 -26.76 -38.68
C GLY A 13 1.04 -25.56 -38.35
N LEU A 14 0.01 -25.81 -37.53
CA LEU A 14 -0.81 -24.77 -36.92
C LEU A 14 0.09 -23.99 -35.95
N ALA A 15 0.43 -22.74 -36.29
CA ALA A 15 1.08 -21.85 -35.35
C ALA A 15 0.10 -21.54 -34.22
N VAL A 16 0.34 -22.11 -33.04
CA VAL A 16 -0.33 -21.68 -31.81
C VAL A 16 0.20 -20.28 -31.51
N VAL A 17 -0.58 -19.26 -31.89
CA VAL A 17 -0.37 -17.90 -31.40
C VAL A 17 -0.66 -17.95 -29.91
N ALA A 18 0.39 -17.94 -29.09
CA ALA A 18 0.25 -17.70 -27.66
C ALA A 18 -0.38 -16.30 -27.51
N LEU A 19 -1.63 -16.28 -27.08
CA LEU A 19 -2.28 -15.04 -26.65
C LEU A 19 -1.46 -14.48 -25.48
N PRO A 20 -1.25 -13.15 -25.40
CA PRO A 20 -0.67 -12.54 -24.21
C PRO A 20 -1.53 -12.92 -22.99
N PRO A 21 -0.94 -13.05 -21.78
CA PRO A 21 -1.70 -13.32 -20.58
C PRO A 21 -2.81 -12.28 -20.45
N THR A 22 -4.03 -12.78 -20.22
CA THR A 22 -5.19 -11.96 -19.84
C THR A 22 -4.83 -11.10 -18.64
N GLU A 23 -5.22 -9.83 -18.64
CA GLU A 23 -5.08 -8.92 -17.51
C GLU A 23 -5.52 -9.58 -16.19
N GLY A 24 -4.58 -9.62 -15.25
CA GLY A 24 -4.72 -9.76 -13.79
C GLY A 24 -5.77 -10.73 -13.26
N ALA A 25 -5.46 -12.03 -13.19
CA ALA A 25 -6.11 -12.87 -12.19
C ALA A 25 -5.70 -12.35 -10.80
N ALA A 26 -6.67 -12.23 -9.88
CA ALA A 26 -6.42 -11.91 -8.47
C ALA A 26 -5.28 -12.80 -7.93
N SER A 27 -4.29 -12.18 -7.30
CA SER A 27 -3.12 -12.88 -6.78
C SER A 27 -2.93 -12.58 -5.30
N VAL A 28 -2.97 -13.63 -4.48
CA VAL A 28 -2.70 -13.51 -3.05
C VAL A 28 -1.39 -14.23 -2.78
N ILE A 29 -0.38 -13.47 -2.39
CA ILE A 29 0.96 -13.98 -2.10
C ILE A 29 1.19 -13.82 -0.60
N VAL A 30 1.57 -14.90 0.08
CA VAL A 30 1.97 -14.84 1.49
C VAL A 30 3.47 -15.14 1.55
N ARG A 31 4.24 -14.23 2.16
CA ARG A 31 5.64 -14.45 2.49
C ARG A 31 5.77 -14.74 3.97
N ASP A 32 6.29 -15.92 4.28
CA ASP A 32 6.55 -16.31 5.65
C ASP A 32 7.81 -15.60 6.22
N VAL A 33 8.03 -15.81 7.52
CA VAL A 33 9.14 -15.16 8.23
C VAL A 33 10.51 -15.56 7.65
N ASP A 34 10.69 -16.80 7.23
CA ASP A 34 11.97 -17.29 6.72
C ASP A 34 12.27 -16.69 5.34
N GLU A 35 11.25 -16.57 4.49
CA GLU A 35 11.35 -15.86 3.21
C GLU A 35 11.64 -14.38 3.40
N VAL A 36 10.97 -13.72 4.35
CA VAL A 36 11.18 -12.30 4.66
C VAL A 36 12.59 -12.06 5.18
N LEU A 37 13.08 -12.89 6.11
CA LEU A 37 14.45 -12.79 6.64
C LEU A 37 15.50 -12.97 5.54
N ARG A 38 15.28 -13.92 4.62
CA ARG A 38 16.23 -14.26 3.57
C ARG A 38 16.27 -13.21 2.45
N ASP A 39 15.10 -12.76 1.99
CA ASP A 39 14.99 -12.03 0.73
C ASP A 39 14.77 -10.53 0.91
N LEU A 40 14.13 -10.12 2.02
CA LEU A 40 13.64 -8.75 2.19
C LEU A 40 14.32 -7.99 3.33
N ILE A 41 14.99 -8.69 4.25
CA ILE A 41 15.69 -8.07 5.38
C ILE A 41 17.18 -7.98 5.09
N HIS A 42 17.72 -6.80 5.38
CA HIS A 42 19.12 -6.49 5.17
C HIS A 42 19.71 -5.78 6.38
N GLU A 43 21.01 -5.90 6.55
CA GLU A 43 21.78 -5.17 7.56
C GLU A 43 22.82 -4.28 6.87
N TYR A 44 22.89 -3.03 7.28
CA TYR A 44 23.91 -2.10 6.82
C TYR A 44 24.25 -1.13 7.94
N ASP A 45 25.54 -1.00 8.25
CA ASP A 45 26.07 -0.09 9.28
C ASP A 45 25.36 -0.25 10.64
N GLY A 46 25.18 -1.50 11.08
CA GLY A 46 24.51 -1.83 12.33
C GLY A 46 23.00 -1.55 12.37
N THR A 47 22.39 -1.18 11.23
CA THR A 47 20.96 -0.97 11.10
C THR A 47 20.32 -2.08 10.28
N THR A 48 19.32 -2.74 10.85
CA THR A 48 18.48 -3.72 10.15
C THR A 48 17.28 -3.03 9.50
N TYR A 49 17.02 -3.33 8.23
CA TYR A 49 15.92 -2.75 7.47
C TYR A 49 15.24 -3.76 6.54
N LEU A 50 13.95 -3.52 6.28
CA LEU A 50 13.12 -4.24 5.31
C LEU A 50 13.11 -3.50 3.97
N THR A 51 13.19 -4.23 2.86
CA THR A 51 13.00 -3.70 1.50
C THR A 51 11.87 -4.42 0.77
N VAL A 52 10.87 -3.67 0.29
CA VAL A 52 9.77 -4.17 -0.55
C VAL A 52 9.51 -3.14 -1.66
N GLU A 53 9.45 -3.59 -2.92
CA GLU A 53 9.24 -2.73 -4.10
C GLU A 53 10.13 -1.46 -4.10
N SER A 54 11.42 -1.62 -3.80
CA SER A 54 12.42 -0.53 -3.68
C SER A 54 12.22 0.45 -2.51
N ARG A 55 11.18 0.28 -1.69
CA ARG A 55 10.97 1.06 -0.47
C ARG A 55 11.69 0.41 0.70
N ARG A 56 12.23 1.24 1.60
CA ARG A 56 12.99 0.81 2.78
C ARG A 56 12.31 1.26 4.07
N TRP A 57 12.25 0.35 5.04
CA TRP A 57 11.81 0.64 6.41
C TRP A 57 12.83 0.14 7.42
N ASP A 58 13.25 1.01 8.34
CA ASP A 58 14.10 0.58 9.45
C ASP A 58 13.27 -0.26 10.43
N LEU A 59 13.89 -1.32 10.95
CA LEU A 59 13.26 -2.26 11.86
C LEU A 59 13.70 -2.03 13.30
N VAL A 60 12.84 -2.45 14.24
CA VAL A 60 13.18 -2.53 15.66
C VAL A 60 13.53 -3.98 15.98
N THR A 61 14.81 -4.27 16.13
CA THR A 61 15.31 -5.63 16.37
C THR A 61 15.59 -5.93 17.83
N ASP A 62 15.58 -4.93 18.70
CA ASP A 62 15.64 -5.09 20.15
C ASP A 62 14.22 -5.08 20.74
N PRO A 63 13.72 -6.21 21.27
CA PRO A 63 12.41 -6.26 21.93
C PRO A 63 12.35 -5.43 23.22
N SER A 64 13.48 -4.98 23.74
CA SER A 64 13.62 -4.09 24.90
C SER A 64 13.67 -2.61 24.50
N SER A 65 13.58 -2.30 23.20
CA SER A 65 13.61 -0.93 22.68
C SER A 65 12.55 -0.07 23.38
N PRO A 66 12.88 1.17 23.83
CA PRO A 66 11.91 2.07 24.45
C PRO A 66 10.69 2.41 23.58
N GLU A 67 10.78 2.18 22.27
CA GLU A 67 9.69 2.37 21.30
C GLU A 67 8.58 1.32 21.47
N LEU A 68 8.95 0.13 21.94
CA LEU A 68 8.04 -0.94 22.31
C LEU A 68 7.75 -0.74 23.79
N SER A 69 6.49 -0.50 24.15
CA SER A 69 6.11 -0.35 25.56
C SER A 69 6.72 -1.50 26.38
N ALA A 70 7.21 -1.21 27.60
CA ALA A 70 7.96 -2.13 28.47
C ALA A 70 7.13 -3.31 29.03
N LEU A 71 6.19 -3.82 28.23
CA LEU A 71 5.16 -4.78 28.58
C LEU A 71 5.41 -6.15 27.92
N GLY A 72 6.41 -6.30 27.06
CA GLY A 72 6.70 -7.57 26.37
C GLY A 72 7.29 -8.67 27.26
N ASP A 73 7.43 -9.88 26.71
CA ASP A 73 8.14 -11.00 27.35
C ASP A 73 9.62 -11.11 26.96
N GLY A 74 10.14 -10.10 26.26
CA GLY A 74 11.53 -10.04 25.80
C GLY A 74 11.79 -10.72 24.46
N ALA A 75 10.75 -11.13 23.73
CA ALA A 75 10.87 -11.66 22.38
C ALA A 75 9.83 -11.06 21.42
N PHE A 76 10.12 -11.15 20.12
CA PHE A 76 9.14 -10.92 19.07
C PHE A 76 8.44 -12.22 18.73
N HIS A 77 7.13 -12.14 18.52
CA HIS A 77 6.27 -13.27 18.19
C HIS A 77 5.59 -12.98 16.85
N PRO A 78 6.23 -13.36 15.72
CA PRO A 78 5.62 -13.22 14.41
C PRO A 78 4.31 -13.99 14.32
N MET A 79 3.40 -13.49 13.49
CA MET A 79 2.14 -14.18 13.26
C MET A 79 2.39 -15.53 12.55
N SER A 80 1.61 -16.55 12.89
CA SER A 80 1.75 -17.88 12.29
C SER A 80 1.27 -17.87 10.84
N ALA A 81 2.10 -18.30 9.89
CA ALA A 81 1.72 -18.46 8.49
C ALA A 81 0.52 -19.41 8.31
N ALA A 82 0.45 -20.48 9.11
CA ALA A 82 -0.68 -21.40 9.08
C ALA A 82 -2.01 -20.73 9.51
N GLU A 83 -1.94 -19.77 10.42
CA GLU A 83 -3.12 -19.01 10.86
C GLU A 83 -3.51 -17.91 9.87
N VAL A 84 -2.53 -17.29 9.20
CA VAL A 84 -2.78 -16.41 8.05
C VAL A 84 -3.49 -17.18 6.94
N ASP A 85 -2.97 -18.33 6.55
CA ASP A 85 -3.61 -19.20 5.56
C ASP A 85 -5.02 -19.65 5.96
N ALA A 86 -5.23 -19.95 7.24
CA ALA A 86 -6.55 -20.29 7.76
C ALA A 86 -7.53 -19.12 7.67
N ALA A 87 -7.07 -17.89 7.92
CA ALA A 87 -7.87 -16.68 7.74
C ALA A 87 -8.28 -16.50 6.27
N LEU A 88 -7.32 -16.63 5.34
CA LEU A 88 -7.56 -16.47 3.90
C LEU A 88 -8.54 -17.53 3.38
N ARG A 89 -8.37 -18.80 3.77
CA ARG A 89 -9.33 -19.87 3.42
C ARG A 89 -10.73 -19.60 3.96
N GLY A 90 -10.85 -18.92 5.11
CA GLY A 90 -12.13 -18.53 5.69
C GLY A 90 -12.95 -17.56 4.83
N LEU A 91 -12.31 -16.84 3.90
CA LEU A 91 -12.97 -15.89 2.99
C LEU A 91 -13.60 -16.56 1.77
N GLY A 92 -13.22 -17.82 1.46
CA GLY A 92 -13.77 -18.55 0.31
C GLY A 92 -13.55 -17.83 -1.02
N ASP A 93 -14.62 -17.69 -1.81
CA ASP A 93 -14.62 -17.07 -3.14
C ASP A 93 -14.36 -15.54 -3.12
N LEU A 94 -14.47 -14.91 -1.95
CA LEU A 94 -14.12 -13.50 -1.79
C LEU A 94 -12.63 -13.27 -1.96
N LEU A 95 -11.79 -14.27 -1.67
CA LEU A 95 -10.34 -14.18 -1.80
C LEU A 95 -9.90 -13.92 -3.24
N ASP A 96 -10.63 -14.46 -4.22
CA ASP A 96 -10.42 -14.28 -5.67
C ASP A 96 -10.67 -12.83 -6.14
N ARG A 97 -10.96 -11.91 -5.22
CA ARG A 97 -11.16 -10.48 -5.49
C ARG A 97 -9.97 -9.63 -5.05
N PHE A 98 -8.94 -10.23 -4.45
CA PHE A 98 -7.79 -9.50 -3.93
C PHE A 98 -6.55 -9.74 -4.77
N ASP A 99 -5.86 -8.65 -5.09
CA ASP A 99 -4.48 -8.66 -5.54
C ASP A 99 -3.66 -8.06 -4.41
N VAL A 100 -3.00 -8.90 -3.61
CA VAL A 100 -2.38 -8.51 -2.35
C VAL A 100 -1.17 -9.38 -2.01
N GLU A 101 -0.10 -8.72 -1.58
CA GLU A 101 1.05 -9.39 -0.96
C GLU A 101 0.94 -9.26 0.57
N ILE A 102 1.09 -10.36 1.30
CA ILE A 102 1.05 -10.40 2.77
C ILE A 102 2.43 -10.80 3.26
N VAL A 103 3.05 -9.92 4.03
CA VAL A 103 4.42 -10.05 4.53
C VAL A 103 4.40 -10.25 6.04
N ILE A 104 4.76 -11.45 6.50
CA ILE A 104 4.83 -11.77 7.93
C ILE A 104 6.16 -11.29 8.49
N LEU A 105 6.14 -10.24 9.30
CA LEU A 105 7.37 -9.60 9.75
C LEU A 105 7.98 -10.30 10.98
N PRO A 106 9.30 -10.56 10.98
CA PRO A 106 10.02 -10.96 12.19
C PRO A 106 10.18 -9.81 13.20
N PHE A 107 10.20 -8.57 12.71
CA PHE A 107 10.45 -7.37 13.48
C PHE A 107 9.47 -6.25 13.07
N PRO A 108 8.99 -5.43 14.01
CA PRO A 108 8.10 -4.32 13.68
C PRO A 108 8.87 -3.21 12.94
N ARG A 109 8.14 -2.47 12.09
CA ARG A 109 8.69 -1.29 11.39
C ARG A 109 8.74 -0.11 12.37
N ARG A 110 9.87 0.58 12.48
CA ARG A 110 10.13 1.60 13.52
C ARG A 110 9.08 2.72 13.62
N SER A 111 8.50 3.13 12.49
CA SER A 111 7.46 4.17 12.43
C SER A 111 6.02 3.62 12.44
N THR A 112 5.86 2.31 12.39
CA THR A 112 4.57 1.62 12.24
C THR A 112 4.66 0.27 12.93
N LEU A 113 4.53 0.31 14.26
CA LEU A 113 4.73 -0.85 15.13
C LEU A 113 3.59 -1.87 15.06
N LYS A 114 2.40 -1.45 14.60
CA LYS A 114 1.25 -2.32 14.38
C LYS A 114 1.24 -2.86 12.96
N SER A 115 0.47 -3.91 12.72
CA SER A 115 0.11 -4.34 11.36
C SER A 115 -0.54 -3.20 10.59
N SER A 116 -0.40 -3.25 9.27
CA SER A 116 -0.86 -2.17 8.39
C SER A 116 -0.88 -2.60 6.93
N CYS A 117 -1.79 -2.02 6.16
CA CYS A 117 -1.84 -2.13 4.71
C CYS A 117 -1.30 -0.86 4.00
N GLU A 118 -0.37 -1.03 3.08
CA GLU A 118 0.18 0.04 2.25
C GLU A 118 0.44 -0.45 0.81
N GLY A 119 -0.16 0.21 -0.18
CA GLY A 119 0.14 -0.04 -1.60
C GLY A 119 -0.26 -1.43 -2.11
N GLY A 120 -1.28 -2.05 -1.52
CA GLY A 120 -1.65 -3.44 -1.84
C GLY A 120 -0.76 -4.48 -1.15
N THR A 121 0.14 -4.05 -0.25
CA THR A 121 0.90 -4.95 0.62
C THR A 121 0.40 -4.85 2.06
N ILE A 122 0.12 -5.99 2.69
CA ILE A 122 -0.17 -6.09 4.12
C ILE A 122 1.11 -6.47 4.85
N PHE A 123 1.52 -5.65 5.81
CA PHE A 123 2.62 -5.94 6.72
C PHE A 123 2.04 -6.41 8.05
N LEU A 124 2.26 -7.68 8.38
CA LEU A 124 1.82 -8.25 9.66
C LEU A 124 2.95 -8.11 10.68
N SER A 125 2.77 -7.16 11.60
CA SER A 125 3.77 -6.88 12.63
C SER A 125 3.76 -7.96 13.73
N PRO A 126 4.92 -8.35 14.27
CA PRO A 126 4.97 -9.34 15.35
C PRO A 126 4.39 -8.76 16.66
N GLY A 127 3.88 -9.65 17.51
CA GLY A 127 3.57 -9.30 18.90
C GLY A 127 4.83 -9.21 19.75
N ILE A 128 4.74 -8.51 20.88
CA ILE A 128 5.74 -8.54 21.98
C ILE A 128 5.41 -9.61 23.04
N ARG A 129 4.41 -10.44 22.75
CA ARG A 129 3.94 -11.64 23.46
C ARG A 129 3.30 -12.57 22.42
N PRO A 130 3.09 -13.86 22.72
CA PRO A 130 2.39 -14.76 21.83
C PRO A 130 1.03 -14.21 21.40
N VAL A 131 0.78 -14.21 20.09
CA VAL A 131 -0.47 -13.75 19.49
C VAL A 131 -1.40 -14.94 19.33
N SER A 132 -2.66 -14.82 19.79
CA SER A 132 -3.62 -15.92 19.67
C SER A 132 -4.03 -16.15 18.20
N PRO A 133 -4.40 -17.38 17.81
CA PRO A 133 -4.92 -17.68 16.47
C PRO A 133 -6.09 -16.78 16.05
N GLU A 134 -7.01 -16.50 16.97
CA GLU A 134 -8.18 -15.65 16.73
C GLU A 134 -7.75 -14.21 16.41
N HIS A 135 -6.76 -13.69 17.15
CA HIS A 135 -6.23 -12.36 16.90
C HIS A 135 -5.51 -12.28 15.54
N VAL A 136 -4.69 -13.28 15.19
CA VAL A 136 -4.04 -13.33 13.86
C VAL A 136 -5.10 -13.27 12.75
N ARG A 137 -6.14 -14.11 12.82
CA ARG A 137 -7.19 -14.17 11.81
C ARG A 137 -7.98 -12.86 11.74
N ALA A 138 -8.31 -12.28 12.89
CA ALA A 138 -8.97 -10.98 12.96
C ALA A 138 -8.12 -9.88 12.30
N THR A 139 -6.83 -9.80 12.62
CA THR A 139 -5.93 -8.81 12.03
C THR A 139 -5.80 -8.98 10.52
N VAL A 140 -5.59 -10.20 10.01
CA VAL A 140 -5.45 -10.44 8.56
C VAL A 140 -6.69 -9.96 7.80
N VAL A 141 -7.88 -10.30 8.28
CA VAL A 141 -9.12 -9.88 7.61
C VAL A 141 -9.35 -8.37 7.73
N HIS A 142 -9.04 -7.77 8.89
CA HIS A 142 -9.09 -6.32 9.07
C HIS A 142 -8.20 -5.60 8.04
N GLU A 143 -6.95 -6.03 7.88
CA GLU A 143 -6.03 -5.44 6.90
C GLU A 143 -6.50 -5.66 5.44
N LEU A 144 -7.15 -6.77 5.13
CA LEU A 144 -7.82 -6.95 3.82
C LEU A 144 -8.98 -5.96 3.63
N GLY A 145 -9.70 -5.61 4.69
CA GLY A 145 -10.67 -4.52 4.66
C GLY A 145 -10.04 -3.19 4.24
N HIS A 146 -8.83 -2.89 4.72
CA HIS A 146 -8.06 -1.73 4.24
C HIS A 146 -7.69 -1.84 2.77
N VAL A 147 -7.27 -3.02 2.28
CA VAL A 147 -7.01 -3.24 0.84
C VAL A 147 -8.27 -2.97 0.01
N LEU A 148 -9.42 -3.49 0.44
CA LEU A 148 -10.70 -3.29 -0.25
C LEU A 148 -11.07 -1.81 -0.30
N HIS A 149 -10.99 -1.11 0.84
CA HIS A 149 -11.22 0.34 0.93
C HIS A 149 -10.28 1.09 -0.02
N GLN A 150 -8.98 0.83 0.05
CA GLN A 150 -7.97 1.54 -0.76
C GLN A 150 -8.13 1.30 -2.26
N THR A 151 -8.66 0.16 -2.68
CA THR A 151 -8.77 -0.20 -4.11
C THR A 151 -10.15 0.06 -4.71
N ARG A 152 -11.22 0.07 -3.92
CA ARG A 152 -12.60 0.11 -4.45
C ARG A 152 -13.50 1.18 -3.87
N ALA A 153 -13.20 1.64 -2.66
CA ALA A 153 -13.89 2.78 -2.05
C ALA A 153 -12.87 3.81 -1.53
N PRO A 154 -11.92 4.29 -2.35
CA PRO A 154 -10.91 5.22 -1.88
C PRO A 154 -11.54 6.52 -1.39
N ALA A 155 -10.91 7.17 -0.42
CA ALA A 155 -11.37 8.44 0.11
C ALA A 155 -11.67 9.44 -1.02
N GLY A 156 -12.85 10.06 -0.98
CA GLY A 156 -13.34 11.00 -1.99
C GLY A 156 -14.08 10.38 -3.17
N SER A 157 -14.16 9.05 -3.26
CA SER A 157 -15.02 8.37 -4.25
C SER A 157 -16.50 8.39 -3.85
N GLU A 158 -17.38 8.15 -4.83
CA GLU A 158 -18.82 7.96 -4.60
C GLU A 158 -19.08 6.78 -3.66
N ALA A 159 -18.43 5.63 -3.90
CA ALA A 159 -18.53 4.47 -3.01
C ALA A 159 -18.11 4.78 -1.56
N TRP A 160 -17.12 5.66 -1.37
CA TRP A 160 -16.74 6.11 -0.03
C TRP A 160 -17.77 7.04 0.62
N ALA A 161 -18.45 7.88 -0.17
CA ALA A 161 -19.56 8.69 0.31
C ALA A 161 -20.76 7.81 0.70
N ASP A 162 -21.12 6.84 -0.15
CA ASP A 162 -22.19 5.87 0.08
C ASP A 162 -21.98 5.10 1.39
N TYR A 163 -20.75 4.63 1.63
CA TYR A 163 -20.41 3.95 2.87
C TYR A 163 -20.61 4.83 4.11
N GLN A 164 -20.13 6.07 4.07
CA GLN A 164 -20.26 7.00 5.19
C GLN A 164 -21.72 7.33 5.48
N GLU A 165 -22.55 7.49 4.45
CA GLU A 165 -24.00 7.67 4.59
C GLU A 165 -24.66 6.42 5.18
N LEU A 166 -24.32 5.23 4.66
CA LEU A 166 -24.87 3.96 5.14
C LEU A 166 -24.54 3.69 6.62
N ARG A 167 -23.39 4.18 7.08
CA ARG A 167 -22.94 4.08 8.47
C ARG A 167 -23.33 5.26 9.35
N ASP A 168 -23.95 6.29 8.79
CA ASP A 168 -24.30 7.54 9.48
C ASP A 168 -23.07 8.17 10.19
N LEU A 169 -21.94 8.24 9.47
CA LEU A 169 -20.69 8.75 10.03
C LEU A 169 -20.70 10.29 10.08
N ASP A 170 -20.80 10.84 11.29
CA ASP A 170 -20.64 12.28 11.53
C ASP A 170 -19.18 12.75 11.27
N PRO A 171 -18.91 13.64 10.30
CA PRO A 171 -17.57 14.14 10.01
C PRO A 171 -16.89 14.91 11.16
N LEU A 172 -17.66 15.41 12.15
CA LEU A 172 -17.10 16.09 13.33
C LEU A 172 -16.45 15.10 14.31
N HIS A 173 -16.97 13.87 14.38
CA HIS A 173 -16.49 12.83 15.29
C HIS A 173 -15.66 11.78 14.56
N HIS A 174 -16.03 11.46 13.32
CA HIS A 174 -15.42 10.44 12.49
C HIS A 174 -14.56 11.09 11.40
N HIS A 175 -13.29 11.31 11.73
CA HIS A 175 -12.34 11.92 10.82
C HIS A 175 -10.95 11.28 10.97
N ALA A 176 -10.05 11.53 10.01
CA ALA A 176 -8.73 10.90 9.99
C ALA A 176 -7.85 11.18 11.23
N GLY A 177 -8.14 12.27 11.95
CA GLY A 177 -7.43 12.67 13.16
C GLY A 177 -8.07 12.16 14.47
N ALA A 178 -9.21 11.47 14.38
CA ALA A 178 -9.91 10.95 15.55
C ALA A 178 -9.12 9.80 16.22
N ALA A 179 -9.61 9.36 17.38
CA ALA A 179 -9.13 8.13 18.01
C ALA A 179 -9.28 6.97 17.01
N HIS A 180 -8.40 5.96 17.10
CA HIS A 180 -8.32 4.88 16.10
C HIS A 180 -9.69 4.25 15.78
N ARG A 181 -10.44 3.83 16.80
CA ARG A 181 -11.80 3.28 16.68
C ARG A 181 -12.83 4.20 15.99
N ASP A 182 -12.59 5.50 15.99
CA ASP A 182 -13.50 6.53 15.44
C ASP A 182 -13.06 6.98 14.04
N ARG A 183 -11.95 6.46 13.51
CA ARG A 183 -11.50 6.78 12.16
C ARG A 183 -12.34 6.02 11.14
N PRO A 184 -12.93 6.70 10.13
CA PRO A 184 -13.77 6.05 9.14
C PRO A 184 -13.16 4.82 8.44
N HIS A 185 -11.88 4.87 8.08
CA HIS A 185 -11.22 3.75 7.40
C HIS A 185 -11.00 2.54 8.34
N GLU A 186 -10.79 2.78 9.63
CA GLU A 186 -10.70 1.71 10.63
C GLU A 186 -12.08 1.09 10.88
N ILE A 187 -13.14 1.92 10.94
CA ILE A 187 -14.52 1.44 11.02
C ILE A 187 -14.85 0.59 9.79
N PHE A 188 -14.45 1.01 8.58
CA PHE A 188 -14.64 0.22 7.36
C PHE A 188 -13.95 -1.14 7.43
N ALA A 189 -12.66 -1.15 7.78
CA ALA A 189 -11.88 -2.38 7.89
C ALA A 189 -12.49 -3.33 8.92
N GLU A 190 -13.05 -2.77 9.99
CA GLU A 190 -13.68 -3.54 11.04
C GLU A 190 -15.07 -4.07 10.68
N ASP A 191 -15.88 -3.27 9.98
CA ASP A 191 -17.15 -3.72 9.40
C ASP A 191 -16.91 -4.87 8.42
N PHE A 192 -15.87 -4.76 7.57
CA PHE A 192 -15.43 -5.84 6.68
C PHE A 192 -15.04 -7.09 7.47
N ARG A 193 -14.22 -6.96 8.52
CA ARG A 193 -13.84 -8.11 9.38
C ARG A 193 -15.06 -8.78 9.98
N VAL A 194 -15.95 -8.02 10.61
CA VAL A 194 -17.10 -8.54 11.33
C VAL A 194 -18.09 -9.21 10.37
N LEU A 195 -18.35 -8.62 9.21
CA LEU A 195 -19.37 -9.12 8.28
C LEU A 195 -18.87 -10.22 7.35
N LEU A 196 -17.62 -10.13 6.89
CA LEU A 196 -17.10 -10.97 5.81
C LEU A 196 -15.93 -11.87 6.22
N GLY A 197 -15.40 -11.76 7.44
CA GLY A 197 -14.23 -12.49 7.91
C GLY A 197 -14.40 -13.98 8.23
N GLY A 198 -15.63 -14.49 8.12
CA GLY A 198 -15.96 -15.86 8.51
C GLY A 198 -15.99 -16.07 10.04
N PRO A 199 -16.34 -17.28 10.51
CA PRO A 199 -16.78 -17.49 11.89
C PRO A 199 -15.78 -17.09 12.97
N VAL A 200 -14.47 -17.20 12.70
CA VAL A 200 -13.43 -16.92 13.70
C VAL A 200 -13.03 -15.46 13.70
N ALA A 201 -12.79 -14.85 12.54
CA ALA A 201 -12.44 -13.43 12.49
C ALA A 201 -13.64 -12.55 12.88
N SER A 202 -14.88 -12.99 12.64
CA SER A 202 -16.11 -12.28 13.03
C SER A 202 -16.52 -12.47 14.51
N ALA A 203 -15.83 -13.32 15.28
CA ALA A 203 -16.27 -13.69 16.63
C ALA A 203 -16.22 -12.54 17.64
N SER A 204 -15.28 -11.61 17.49
CA SER A 204 -15.18 -10.41 18.33
C SER A 204 -16.02 -9.26 17.78
N ALA A 205 -16.65 -8.52 18.68
CA ALA A 205 -17.38 -7.30 18.37
C ALA A 205 -16.50 -6.28 17.64
N ALA A 206 -17.13 -5.36 16.91
CA ALA A 206 -16.46 -4.22 16.31
C ALA A 206 -15.80 -3.35 17.40
N GLU A 207 -14.66 -2.73 17.08
CA GLU A 207 -13.89 -1.93 18.03
C GLU A 207 -14.65 -0.71 18.54
N ASN A 208 -15.51 -0.11 17.71
CA ASN A 208 -16.31 1.06 18.08
C ASN A 208 -17.65 0.63 18.72
N PRO A 209 -17.83 0.77 20.04
CA PRO A 209 -19.07 0.40 20.71
C PRO A 209 -20.16 1.46 20.59
N ASP A 210 -19.82 2.66 20.12
CA ASP A 210 -20.72 3.82 20.06
C ASP A 210 -21.54 3.82 18.76
N LEU A 211 -21.14 3.02 17.76
CA LEU A 211 -21.90 2.78 16.53
C LEU A 211 -22.75 1.51 16.63
N PRO A 212 -23.87 1.42 15.90
CA PRO A 212 -24.60 0.17 15.73
C PRO A 212 -23.68 -0.93 15.22
N ALA A 213 -23.87 -2.15 15.73
CA ALA A 213 -23.11 -3.32 15.30
C ALA A 213 -23.27 -3.50 13.77
N PRO A 214 -22.22 -3.90 13.03
CA PRO A 214 -22.26 -3.89 11.55
C PRO A 214 -23.41 -4.73 10.98
N GLY A 215 -23.68 -5.90 11.58
CA GLY A 215 -24.78 -6.78 11.17
C GLY A 215 -26.18 -6.24 11.46
N SER A 216 -26.32 -5.14 12.21
CA SER A 216 -27.59 -4.46 12.47
C SER A 216 -27.88 -3.30 11.52
N VAL A 217 -26.89 -2.89 10.71
CA VAL A 217 -27.04 -1.81 9.72
C VAL A 217 -27.67 -2.37 8.44
N PRO A 218 -28.90 -1.97 8.07
CA PRO A 218 -29.57 -2.52 6.90
C PRO A 218 -28.77 -2.27 5.60
N GLY A 219 -28.53 -3.34 4.84
CA GLY A 219 -27.85 -3.26 3.54
C GLY A 219 -26.33 -3.21 3.58
N LEU A 220 -25.69 -3.02 4.73
CA LEU A 220 -24.23 -2.88 4.84
C LEU A 220 -23.45 -4.11 4.34
N GLU A 221 -23.84 -5.31 4.78
CA GLU A 221 -23.19 -6.55 4.32
C GLU A 221 -23.35 -6.73 2.80
N HIS A 222 -24.56 -6.50 2.29
CA HIS A 222 -24.83 -6.62 0.86
C HIS A 222 -23.98 -5.62 0.06
N TRP A 223 -23.93 -4.37 0.53
CA TRP A 223 -23.13 -3.31 -0.09
C TRP A 223 -21.62 -3.66 -0.11
N LEU A 224 -21.05 -4.17 0.99
CA LEU A 224 -19.64 -4.59 1.03
C LEU A 224 -19.36 -5.75 0.07
N ARG A 225 -20.28 -6.73 -0.05
CA ARG A 225 -20.14 -7.85 -0.98
C ARG A 225 -20.20 -7.40 -2.44
N GLU A 226 -21.08 -6.46 -2.77
CA GLU A 226 -21.13 -5.87 -4.11
C GLU A 226 -19.92 -5.01 -4.40
N LEU A 227 -19.46 -4.22 -3.43
CA LEU A 227 -18.21 -3.46 -3.55
C LEU A 227 -17.04 -4.38 -3.89
N ALA A 228 -16.87 -5.52 -3.21
CA ALA A 228 -15.80 -6.47 -3.51
C ALA A 228 -15.84 -7.06 -4.93
N ARG A 229 -16.97 -6.96 -5.63
CA ARG A 229 -17.14 -7.40 -7.02
C ARG A 229 -16.82 -6.32 -8.03
N THR A 230 -16.73 -5.05 -7.63
CA THR A 230 -16.36 -3.98 -8.54
C THR A 230 -14.89 -4.11 -8.97
N PRO A 231 -14.52 -3.64 -10.17
CA PRO A 231 -13.12 -3.59 -10.57
C PRO A 231 -12.30 -2.76 -9.57
N ALA A 232 -11.13 -3.26 -9.20
CA ALA A 232 -10.18 -2.49 -8.42
C ALA A 232 -9.72 -1.27 -9.23
N VAL A 233 -9.70 -0.11 -8.60
CA VAL A 233 -9.03 1.09 -9.11
C VAL A 233 -7.57 0.98 -8.68
N ASP A 234 -6.64 1.09 -9.62
CA ASP A 234 -5.23 1.19 -9.30
C ASP A 234 -4.97 2.53 -8.61
N ASN A 235 -4.92 2.49 -7.29
CA ASN A 235 -4.63 3.64 -6.44
C ASN A 235 -3.19 3.61 -5.92
N ARG A 236 -2.29 2.82 -6.54
CA ARG A 236 -0.87 2.97 -6.29
C ARG A 236 -0.50 4.40 -6.69
N PRO A 237 0.20 5.17 -5.83
CA PRO A 237 0.68 6.47 -6.22
C PRO A 237 1.55 6.27 -7.45
N GLU A 238 1.14 6.84 -8.59
CA GLU A 238 1.97 6.77 -9.79
C GLU A 238 3.36 7.31 -9.45
N GLU A 239 4.39 6.59 -9.91
CA GLU A 239 5.76 7.05 -9.73
C GLU A 239 5.88 8.46 -10.35
N PRO A 240 6.40 9.46 -9.61
CA PRO A 240 6.42 10.81 -10.11
C PRO A 240 7.19 10.89 -11.42
N GLN A 241 6.52 11.41 -12.43
CA GLN A 241 7.16 11.69 -13.70
C GLN A 241 8.07 12.90 -13.52
N THR A 242 9.34 12.70 -13.80
CA THR A 242 10.35 13.76 -13.76
C THR A 242 10.75 14.07 -15.19
N PHE A 243 10.42 15.28 -15.65
CA PHE A 243 10.67 15.66 -17.04
C PHE A 243 11.21 17.09 -17.15
N PRO A 244 12.28 17.31 -17.95
CA PRO A 244 13.17 16.28 -18.48
C PRO A 244 14.01 15.66 -17.36
N ASN A 245 14.33 14.37 -17.44
CA ASN A 245 15.29 13.75 -16.51
C ASN A 245 16.20 12.79 -17.30
N PRO A 246 17.50 13.10 -17.48
CA PRO A 246 18.23 14.23 -16.87
C PRO A 246 17.80 15.61 -17.40
N PHE A 247 17.84 16.65 -16.57
CA PHE A 247 17.65 18.04 -17.03
C PHE A 247 18.97 18.80 -17.06
N ALA A 248 19.17 19.60 -18.11
CA ALA A 248 20.34 20.46 -18.28
C ALA A 248 20.08 21.87 -17.72
N ARG A 249 21.13 22.54 -17.24
CA ARG A 249 21.03 23.95 -16.85
C ARG A 249 20.60 24.80 -18.05
N GLY A 250 19.68 25.74 -17.80
CA GLY A 250 19.27 26.71 -18.82
C GLY A 250 18.21 26.19 -19.80
N THR A 251 17.65 24.99 -19.60
CA THR A 251 16.33 24.70 -20.16
C THR A 251 15.37 25.77 -19.63
N ALA A 252 14.79 26.57 -20.53
CA ALA A 252 13.90 27.67 -20.18
C ALA A 252 12.72 27.22 -19.29
N ALA A 253 12.38 25.93 -19.39
CA ALA A 253 11.29 25.29 -18.68
C ALA A 253 11.72 24.48 -17.44
N GLY A 254 13.01 24.50 -17.02
CA GLY A 254 13.60 23.74 -15.90
C GLY A 254 13.19 22.27 -15.78
N LEU A 255 13.17 21.72 -14.57
CA LEU A 255 12.67 20.38 -14.23
C LEU A 255 11.24 20.48 -13.71
N GLU A 256 10.34 19.73 -14.33
CA GLU A 256 8.98 19.52 -13.85
C GLU A 256 8.87 18.14 -13.19
N ILE A 257 8.31 18.09 -11.98
CA ILE A 257 7.97 16.86 -11.27
C ILE A 257 6.45 16.80 -11.22
N ARG A 258 5.86 15.80 -11.89
CA ARG A 258 4.41 15.58 -11.93
C ARG A 258 4.06 14.30 -11.21
N PHE A 259 2.95 14.31 -10.52
CA PHE A 259 2.30 13.10 -10.03
C PHE A 259 0.79 13.31 -10.06
N LEU A 260 0.05 12.21 -10.15
CA LEU A 260 -1.39 12.20 -10.02
C LEU A 260 -1.75 12.19 -8.53
N ALA A 261 -2.30 13.30 -8.05
CA ALA A 261 -2.96 13.39 -6.76
C ALA A 261 -4.23 12.53 -6.78
N ARG A 262 -4.55 11.90 -5.65
CA ARG A 262 -5.82 11.18 -5.51
C ARG A 262 -7.02 12.13 -5.64
N ALA A 263 -8.15 11.58 -6.09
CA ALA A 263 -9.41 12.31 -6.15
C ALA A 263 -9.75 12.87 -4.75
N GLY A 264 -10.14 14.15 -4.67
CA GLY A 264 -10.50 14.80 -3.40
C GLY A 264 -9.34 15.46 -2.64
N VAL A 265 -8.11 15.44 -3.15
CA VAL A 265 -6.97 16.18 -2.56
C VAL A 265 -6.87 17.57 -3.21
N THR A 266 -7.18 18.62 -2.45
CA THR A 266 -7.30 20.01 -2.97
C THR A 266 -6.12 20.93 -2.64
N VAL A 267 -5.05 20.43 -2.01
CA VAL A 267 -3.99 21.29 -1.48
C VAL A 267 -2.84 21.39 -2.49
N PRO A 268 -2.24 22.57 -2.73
CA PRO A 268 -0.96 22.64 -3.43
C PRO A 268 0.06 21.83 -2.61
N GLY A 269 0.48 20.68 -3.16
CA GLY A 269 1.45 19.81 -2.52
C GLY A 269 2.73 20.54 -2.12
N HIS A 270 3.47 19.99 -1.18
CA HIS A 270 4.79 20.48 -0.80
C HIS A 270 5.84 19.46 -1.19
N ALA A 271 6.93 19.91 -1.81
CA ALA A 271 8.09 19.06 -2.09
C ALA A 271 9.38 19.69 -1.60
N ASP A 272 10.31 18.86 -1.12
CA ASP A 272 11.65 19.25 -0.74
C ASP A 272 12.65 18.51 -1.63
N ILE A 273 13.68 19.20 -2.09
CA ILE A 273 14.81 18.63 -2.84
C ILE A 273 15.97 18.42 -1.89
N TYR A 274 16.62 17.27 -1.99
CA TYR A 274 17.77 16.86 -1.20
C TYR A 274 18.95 16.47 -2.08
N ASP A 275 20.16 16.74 -1.61
CA ASP A 275 21.40 16.21 -2.22
C ASP A 275 21.69 14.78 -1.72
N LEU A 276 22.77 14.17 -2.24
CA LEU A 276 23.21 12.83 -1.84
C LEU A 276 23.62 12.71 -0.37
N GLN A 277 23.89 13.83 0.30
CA GLN A 277 24.20 13.88 1.73
C GLN A 277 22.93 14.05 2.59
N GLY A 278 21.74 14.03 1.97
CA GLY A 278 20.46 14.24 2.66
C GLY A 278 20.22 15.68 3.09
N ARG A 279 21.02 16.65 2.63
CA ARG A 279 20.82 18.05 2.97
C ARG A 279 19.75 18.64 2.06
N ARG A 280 18.80 19.36 2.66
CA ARG A 280 17.77 20.06 1.88
C ARG A 280 18.40 21.18 1.05
N VAL A 281 18.17 21.10 -0.25
CA VAL A 281 18.62 22.04 -1.28
C VAL A 281 17.58 23.14 -1.50
N ARG A 282 16.30 22.76 -1.57
CA ARG A 282 15.20 23.69 -1.86
C ARG A 282 13.85 23.14 -1.42
N SER A 283 12.93 24.03 -1.04
CA SER A 283 11.50 23.72 -0.90
C SER A 283 10.72 24.23 -2.12
N LEU A 284 9.77 23.44 -2.59
CA LEU A 284 8.91 23.70 -3.73
C LEU A 284 7.44 23.68 -3.28
N ARG A 285 6.65 24.57 -3.88
CA ARG A 285 5.19 24.55 -3.78
C ARG A 285 4.63 24.05 -5.10
N GLY A 286 3.74 23.07 -5.02
CA GLY A 286 3.08 22.50 -6.17
C GLY A 286 1.99 23.43 -6.69
N SER A 287 1.68 23.31 -7.97
CA SER A 287 0.49 23.88 -8.59
C SER A 287 -0.34 22.78 -9.23
N LEU A 288 -1.66 22.91 -9.17
CA LEU A 288 -2.56 22.05 -9.93
C LEU A 288 -2.37 22.31 -11.44
N ALA A 289 -2.01 21.27 -12.16
CA ALA A 289 -1.76 21.24 -13.60
C ALA A 289 -2.82 20.38 -14.34
N GLY A 290 -4.05 20.38 -13.85
CA GLY A 290 -5.19 19.59 -14.34
C GLY A 290 -6.08 19.12 -13.18
N ASP A 291 -7.10 18.32 -13.48
CA ASP A 291 -8.10 17.88 -12.48
C ASP A 291 -7.51 17.07 -11.32
N ARG A 292 -6.31 16.50 -11.49
CA ARG A 292 -5.61 15.71 -10.47
C ARG A 292 -4.08 15.73 -10.57
N THR A 293 -3.49 16.57 -11.41
CA THR A 293 -2.03 16.58 -11.57
C THR A 293 -1.44 17.68 -10.72
N VAL A 294 -0.53 17.35 -9.81
CA VAL A 294 0.26 18.36 -9.10
C VAL A 294 1.64 18.41 -9.72
N ALA A 295 2.02 19.60 -10.17
CA ALA A 295 3.32 19.87 -10.77
C ALA A 295 4.17 20.70 -9.81
N PHE A 296 5.40 20.26 -9.59
CA PHE A 296 6.45 21.06 -8.96
C PHE A 296 7.47 21.49 -10.00
N PHE A 297 8.00 22.69 -9.82
CA PHE A 297 8.99 23.25 -10.72
C PHE A 297 10.31 23.53 -10.02
N TRP A 298 11.41 22.98 -10.54
CA TRP A 298 12.76 23.27 -10.07
C TRP A 298 13.69 23.71 -11.19
N ASP A 299 14.33 24.85 -10.98
CA ASP A 299 15.26 25.47 -11.92
C ASP A 299 16.73 25.07 -11.71
N GLY A 300 17.03 24.14 -10.81
CA GLY A 300 18.41 23.77 -10.47
C GLY A 300 19.12 24.76 -9.53
N ARG A 301 18.38 25.62 -8.82
CA ARG A 301 18.94 26.51 -7.79
C ARG A 301 18.56 26.09 -6.37
N THR A 302 19.43 26.40 -5.42
CA THR A 302 19.17 26.27 -3.98
C THR A 302 18.14 27.28 -3.50
N GLU A 303 17.72 27.15 -2.24
CA GLU A 303 16.89 28.13 -1.53
C GLU A 303 17.47 29.56 -1.59
N ALA A 304 18.80 29.69 -1.55
CA ALA A 304 19.50 30.97 -1.63
C ALA A 304 19.68 31.49 -3.07
N GLY A 305 19.04 30.86 -4.06
CA GLY A 305 19.15 31.23 -5.47
C GLY A 305 20.49 30.87 -6.14
N LYS A 306 21.36 30.10 -5.48
CA LYS A 306 22.65 29.67 -6.05
C LYS A 306 22.48 28.41 -6.88
N TRP A 307 23.24 28.28 -7.96
CA TRP A 307 23.25 27.08 -8.77
C TRP A 307 23.78 25.85 -8.01
N THR A 308 23.07 24.73 -8.09
CA THR A 308 23.52 23.45 -7.53
C THR A 308 24.50 22.74 -8.46
N GLY A 309 25.36 21.86 -7.93
CA GLY A 309 26.28 21.05 -8.75
C GLY A 309 25.57 20.12 -9.72
N SER A 310 26.28 19.59 -10.72
CA SER A 310 25.76 18.43 -11.46
C SER A 310 25.70 17.22 -10.53
N GLY A 311 24.73 16.35 -10.74
CA GLY A 311 24.62 15.11 -9.98
C GLY A 311 23.19 14.68 -9.74
N PHE A 312 23.03 13.71 -8.84
CA PHE A 312 21.74 13.21 -8.41
C PHE A 312 21.20 14.04 -7.25
N TYR A 313 19.90 14.26 -7.30
CA TYR A 313 19.11 14.85 -6.24
C TYR A 313 17.87 13.97 -6.00
N PHE A 314 17.32 14.06 -4.80
CA PHE A 314 16.09 13.37 -4.42
C PHE A 314 15.01 14.39 -4.13
N VAL A 315 13.86 14.23 -4.75
CA VAL A 315 12.67 15.02 -4.45
C VAL A 315 11.84 14.21 -3.48
N ARG A 316 11.41 14.80 -2.37
CA ARG A 316 10.43 14.22 -1.45
C ARG A 316 9.20 15.09 -1.44
N TRP A 317 8.06 14.57 -1.86
CA TRP A 317 6.79 15.29 -1.72
C TRP A 317 6.02 14.78 -0.50
N ARG A 318 5.12 15.63 0.00
CA ARG A 318 4.19 15.31 1.06
C ARG A 318 2.83 15.91 0.70
N GLU A 319 1.84 15.06 0.58
CA GLU A 319 0.43 15.42 0.50
C GLU A 319 -0.29 14.56 1.51
N ARG A 320 -0.63 15.09 2.69
CA ARG A 320 -1.15 14.23 3.77
C ARG A 320 -2.36 13.41 3.27
N PRO A 321 -2.35 12.06 3.42
CA PRO A 321 -1.40 11.25 4.19
C PRO A 321 -0.15 10.74 3.43
N GLU A 322 -0.06 11.00 2.15
CA GLU A 322 0.95 10.52 1.22
C GLU A 322 2.30 11.25 1.34
N ALA A 323 3.35 10.48 1.10
CA ALA A 323 4.66 10.99 0.80
C ALA A 323 5.33 9.99 -0.12
N GLY A 324 6.20 10.48 -1.00
CA GLY A 324 7.08 9.61 -1.73
C GLY A 324 8.36 10.32 -2.12
N THR A 325 9.17 9.63 -2.92
CA THR A 325 10.45 10.14 -3.40
C THR A 325 10.66 9.90 -4.89
N ALA A 326 11.26 10.86 -5.58
CA ALA A 326 11.72 10.70 -6.96
C ALA A 326 13.21 11.04 -7.09
N ARG A 327 13.93 10.34 -7.97
CA ARG A 327 15.33 10.62 -8.27
C ARG A 327 15.44 11.51 -9.50
N VAL A 328 16.19 12.60 -9.41
CA VAL A 328 16.40 13.54 -10.51
C VAL A 328 17.89 13.71 -10.77
N GLN A 329 18.27 13.80 -12.04
CA GLN A 329 19.65 13.99 -12.46
C GLN A 329 19.80 15.37 -13.11
N LEU A 330 20.64 16.22 -12.52
CA LEU A 330 20.97 17.54 -13.05
C LEU A 330 22.32 17.47 -13.80
N LEU A 331 22.29 17.85 -15.08
CA LEU A 331 23.47 18.00 -15.92
C LEU A 331 23.85 19.48 -16.05
N ARG A 332 25.16 19.73 -16.14
CA ARG A 332 25.69 21.06 -16.48
C ARG A 332 25.77 21.22 -17.98
#